data_AF-A0AAW0FC21-F1
#
_entry.id   AF-A0AAW0FC21-F1
#
_cell.length_a   1.000
_cell.length_b   1.000
_cell.length_c   1.000
_cell.angle_alpha   90.00
_cell.angle_beta   90.00
_cell.angle_gamma   90.00
#
_symmetry.space_group_name_H-M   'P 1'
#
loop_
_entity.id
_entity.type
_entity.pdbx_description
1 polymer ?
#
loop_
_entity_poly.entity_id
_entity_poly.type
_entity_poly.pdbx_seq_one_letter_code
_entity_poly.pdbx_strand_id
1 'polypeptide(L)'
;MDVPLTEGALPSSQPRCGVCGSPARPDVVLFSESLPEVAWERATAPVRSLQRGDVLLIVGTSGAVQPAASLPGRCRSGIVQVEINTEATLHSAAMDFCVRCPSAVTLPLILQRAKELKTVDG
;
A
#
# COMPACT_ATOMS: atom_id res chain seq x y z
N MET A 1 -11.94 -37.56 -0.87
CA MET A 1 -12.96 -37.15 0.11
C MET A 1 -13.29 -35.72 -0.19
N ASP A 2 -14.35 -35.51 -0.97
CA ASP A 2 -14.87 -34.20 -1.30
C ASP A 2 -15.42 -33.56 -0.03
N VAL A 3 -14.75 -32.52 0.46
CA VAL A 3 -15.30 -31.66 1.49
C VAL A 3 -16.37 -30.82 0.78
N PRO A 4 -17.66 -30.93 1.16
CA PRO A 4 -18.67 -30.06 0.60
C PRO A 4 -18.26 -28.63 0.95
N LEU A 5 -18.16 -27.75 -0.04
CA LEU A 5 -18.18 -26.32 0.19
C LEU A 5 -19.56 -25.99 0.75
N THR A 6 -19.74 -26.16 2.06
CA THR A 6 -20.84 -25.49 2.76
C THR A 6 -20.58 -24.00 2.59
N GLU A 7 -21.31 -23.39 1.67
CA GLU A 7 -21.41 -21.94 1.52
C GLU A 7 -21.52 -21.35 2.92
N GLY A 8 -20.45 -20.65 3.34
CA GLY A 8 -20.35 -20.11 4.68
C GLY A 8 -21.61 -19.32 4.99
N ALA A 9 -22.31 -19.70 6.07
CA ALA A 9 -23.54 -19.05 6.48
C ALA A 9 -23.31 -17.54 6.52
N LEU A 10 -23.96 -16.83 5.60
CA LEU A 10 -23.87 -15.38 5.52
C LEU A 10 -24.39 -14.82 6.85
N PRO A 11 -23.67 -13.88 7.49
CA PRO A 11 -24.12 -13.29 8.74
C PRO A 11 -25.55 -12.74 8.54
N SER A 12 -26.40 -12.91 9.55
CA SER A 12 -27.84 -12.59 9.51
C SER A 12 -28.18 -11.12 9.23
N SER A 13 -27.18 -10.28 8.97
CA SER A 13 -27.26 -8.86 8.65
C SER A 13 -26.45 -8.47 7.40
N GLN A 14 -26.34 -9.36 6.39
CA GLN A 14 -25.69 -8.98 5.14
C GLN A 14 -26.44 -7.79 4.50
N PRO A 15 -25.76 -6.68 4.17
CA PRO A 15 -26.39 -5.55 3.52
C PRO A 15 -27.03 -5.99 2.20
N ARG A 16 -28.23 -5.50 1.92
CA ARG A 16 -28.96 -5.78 0.68
C ARG A 16 -28.93 -4.57 -0.24
N CYS A 17 -28.95 -4.81 -1.55
CA CYS A 17 -29.06 -3.75 -2.54
C CYS A 17 -30.41 -3.04 -2.40
N GLY A 18 -30.40 -1.71 -2.25
CA GLY A 18 -31.62 -0.90 -2.17
C GLY A 18 -32.44 -0.83 -3.48
N VAL A 19 -31.89 -1.31 -4.60
CA VAL A 19 -32.54 -1.30 -5.92
C VAL A 19 -33.15 -2.67 -6.27
N CYS A 20 -32.40 -3.77 -6.07
CA CYS A 20 -32.83 -5.12 -6.49
C CYS A 20 -33.01 -6.12 -5.34
N GLY A 21 -32.66 -5.77 -4.09
CA GLY A 21 -32.80 -6.65 -2.92
C GLY A 21 -31.75 -7.77 -2.80
N SER A 22 -30.89 -7.97 -3.82
CA SER A 22 -29.82 -8.96 -3.81
C SER A 22 -28.80 -8.71 -2.70
N PRO A 23 -28.11 -9.74 -2.18
CA PRO A 23 -27.04 -9.58 -1.21
C PRO A 23 -25.92 -8.70 -1.78
N ALA A 24 -25.53 -7.66 -1.05
CA ALA A 24 -24.41 -6.82 -1.41
C ALA A 24 -23.09 -7.44 -0.93
N ARG A 25 -22.03 -7.22 -1.70
CA ARG A 25 -20.66 -7.51 -1.28
C ARG A 25 -19.94 -6.19 -0.95
N PRO A 26 -18.94 -6.21 -0.05
CA PRO A 26 -18.07 -5.06 0.15
C PRO A 26 -17.34 -4.68 -1.14
N ASP A 27 -17.14 -3.39 -1.35
CA ASP A 27 -16.34 -2.87 -2.46
C ASP A 27 -14.84 -2.95 -2.13
N VAL A 28 -14.33 -4.17 -2.16
CA VAL A 28 -12.93 -4.52 -1.91
C VAL A 28 -12.47 -5.55 -2.94
N VAL A 29 -11.15 -5.66 -3.10
CA VAL A 29 -10.52 -6.73 -3.87
C VAL A 29 -10.16 -7.86 -2.93
N LEU A 30 -10.73 -9.04 -3.16
CA LEU A 30 -10.42 -10.26 -2.42
C LEU A 30 -9.21 -10.98 -3.03
N PHE A 31 -8.68 -11.97 -2.32
CA PHE A 31 -7.63 -12.82 -2.89
C PHE A 31 -8.12 -13.48 -4.17
N SER A 32 -7.22 -13.60 -5.14
CA SER A 32 -7.48 -14.11 -6.50
C SER A 32 -8.38 -13.23 -7.37
N GLU A 33 -8.91 -12.11 -6.88
CA GLU A 33 -9.53 -11.10 -7.73
C GLU A 33 -8.47 -10.19 -8.34
N SER A 34 -8.69 -9.79 -9.59
CA SER A 34 -7.85 -8.78 -10.24
C SER A 34 -8.09 -7.40 -9.63
N LEU A 35 -7.02 -6.61 -9.46
CA LEU A 35 -7.17 -5.20 -9.14
C LEU A 35 -7.90 -4.47 -10.29
N PRO A 36 -8.75 -3.47 -9.98
CA PRO A 36 -9.31 -2.58 -10.99
C PRO A 36 -8.19 -1.88 -11.76
N GLU A 37 -8.22 -1.98 -13.09
CA GLU A 37 -7.16 -1.47 -13.97
C GLU A 37 -6.91 0.02 -13.76
N VAL A 38 -7.97 0.83 -13.64
CA VAL A 38 -7.87 2.27 -13.41
C VAL A 38 -7.19 2.58 -12.07
N ALA A 39 -7.49 1.83 -11.01
CA ALA A 39 -6.87 2.04 -9.71
C ALA A 39 -5.38 1.65 -9.76
N TRP A 40 -5.06 0.57 -10.47
CA TRP A 40 -3.68 0.13 -10.66
C TRP A 40 -2.84 1.13 -11.46
N GLU A 41 -3.39 1.68 -12.55
CA GLU A 41 -2.70 2.69 -13.35
C GLU A 41 -2.47 3.98 -12.56
N ARG A 42 -3.47 4.42 -11.79
CA ARG A 42 -3.34 5.59 -10.89
C ARG A 42 -2.26 5.41 -9.83
N ALA A 43 -2.02 4.19 -9.36
CA ALA A 43 -0.96 3.90 -8.40
C ALA A 43 0.42 3.82 -9.07
N THR A 44 0.51 3.25 -10.28
CA THR A 44 1.78 2.99 -10.95
C THR A 44 2.33 4.19 -11.72
N ALA A 45 1.48 5.03 -12.31
CA ALA A 45 1.93 6.18 -13.10
C ALA A 45 2.79 7.19 -12.30
N PRO A 46 2.43 7.61 -11.08
CA PRO A 46 3.25 8.53 -10.29
C PRO A 46 4.61 7.94 -9.92
N VAL A 47 4.66 6.64 -9.60
CA VAL A 47 5.89 5.94 -9.25
C VAL A 47 6.87 5.91 -10.43
N ARG A 48 6.36 5.70 -11.65
CA ARG A 48 7.16 5.72 -12.88
C ARG A 48 7.66 7.13 -13.25
N SER A 49 6.94 8.18 -12.81
CA SER A 49 7.27 9.57 -13.12
C SER A 49 8.22 10.23 -12.11
N LEU A 50 8.61 9.55 -11.03
CA LEU A 50 9.58 10.08 -10.07
C LEU A 50 10.90 10.45 -10.76
N GLN A 51 11.47 11.58 -10.35
CA GLN A 51 12.70 12.17 -10.86
C GLN A 51 13.79 12.20 -9.79
N ARG A 52 15.03 12.49 -10.21
CA ARG A 52 16.14 12.67 -9.27
C ARG A 52 15.82 13.80 -8.29
N GLY A 53 15.94 13.51 -7.00
CA GLY A 53 15.56 14.42 -5.91
C GLY A 53 14.19 14.08 -5.29
N ASP A 54 13.38 13.27 -5.96
CA ASP A 54 12.17 12.70 -5.36
C ASP A 54 12.52 11.52 -4.44
N VAL A 55 11.61 11.25 -3.51
CA VAL A 55 11.71 10.17 -2.52
C VAL A 55 10.44 9.33 -2.56
N LEU A 56 10.60 8.01 -2.58
CA LEU A 56 9.50 7.05 -2.42
C LEU A 56 9.50 6.50 -1.00
N LEU A 57 8.41 6.70 -0.28
CA LEU A 57 8.21 6.15 1.07
C LEU A 57 7.37 4.87 1.00
N ILE A 58 7.89 3.77 1.55
CA ILE A 58 7.21 2.48 1.66
C ILE A 58 6.86 2.29 3.14
N VAL A 59 5.57 2.42 3.48
CA VAL A 59 5.14 2.55 4.88
C VAL A 59 4.18 1.44 5.27
N GLY A 60 4.47 0.74 6.38
CA GLY A 60 3.50 -0.14 7.05
C GLY A 60 2.98 -1.31 6.19
N THR A 61 3.80 -1.85 5.30
CA THR A 61 3.46 -3.02 4.47
C THR A 61 4.53 -4.08 4.60
N SER A 62 4.15 -5.37 4.55
CA SER A 62 5.09 -6.49 4.53
C SER A 62 5.75 -6.71 3.17
N GLY A 63 5.27 -6.04 2.11
CA GLY A 63 5.80 -6.21 0.75
C GLY A 63 5.54 -7.60 0.15
N ALA A 64 4.55 -8.35 0.64
CA ALA A 64 4.31 -9.73 0.23
C ALA A 64 3.19 -9.91 -0.81
N VAL A 65 2.19 -9.02 -0.83
CA VAL A 65 0.97 -9.24 -1.62
C VAL A 65 1.08 -8.59 -3.01
N GLN A 66 0.96 -9.40 -4.05
CA GLN A 66 0.97 -8.95 -5.44
C GLN A 66 -0.42 -8.51 -5.90
N PRO A 67 -0.50 -7.53 -6.83
CA PRO A 67 0.62 -6.85 -7.50
C PRO A 67 1.18 -5.65 -6.74
N ALA A 68 0.55 -5.18 -5.65
CA ALA A 68 0.94 -3.95 -4.95
C ALA A 68 2.41 -3.94 -4.46
N ALA A 69 2.91 -5.08 -3.98
CA ALA A 69 4.30 -5.24 -3.56
C ALA A 69 5.32 -4.97 -4.68
N SER A 70 4.93 -5.01 -5.95
CA SER A 70 5.84 -4.71 -7.06
C SER A 70 5.92 -3.21 -7.40
N LEU A 71 5.24 -2.33 -6.68
CA LEU A 71 5.30 -0.88 -6.89
C LEU A 71 6.71 -0.29 -6.68
N PRO A 72 7.44 -0.58 -5.58
CA PRO A 72 8.77 0.01 -5.37
C PRO A 72 9.73 -0.29 -6.53
N GLY A 73 9.70 -1.52 -7.07
CA GLY A 73 10.51 -1.91 -8.22
C GLY A 73 10.16 -1.24 -9.55
N ARG A 74 9.10 -0.43 -9.62
CA ARG A 74 8.73 0.33 -10.84
C ARG A 74 9.33 1.73 -10.89
N CYS A 75 9.96 2.21 -9.82
CA CYS A 75 10.64 3.49 -9.85
C CYS A 75 11.91 3.40 -10.71
N ARG A 76 12.36 4.53 -11.25
CA ARG A 76 13.64 4.60 -11.96
C ARG A 76 14.81 4.38 -10.98
N SER A 77 15.95 3.93 -11.49
CA SER A 77 17.19 3.87 -10.70
C SER A 77 17.58 5.25 -10.18
N GLY A 78 18.08 5.33 -8.95
CA GLY A 78 18.54 6.58 -8.33
C GLY A 78 17.44 7.40 -7.63
N ILE A 79 16.22 6.89 -7.57
CA ILE A 79 15.18 7.39 -6.66
C ILE A 79 15.48 6.85 -5.26
N VAL A 80 15.51 7.73 -4.27
CA VAL A 80 15.71 7.33 -2.87
C VAL A 80 14.45 6.62 -2.38
N GLN A 81 14.60 5.38 -1.94
CA GLN A 81 13.53 4.55 -1.40
C GLN A 81 13.74 4.36 0.11
N VAL A 82 12.72 4.73 0.89
CA VAL A 82 12.75 4.64 2.34
C VAL A 82 11.65 3.73 2.83
N GLU A 83 12.02 2.68 3.53
CA GLU A 83 11.09 1.83 4.26
C GLU A 83 10.87 2.36 5.68
N ILE A 84 9.60 2.47 6.08
CA ILE A 84 9.19 2.78 7.45
C ILE A 84 8.28 1.65 7.91
N ASN A 85 8.82 0.76 8.73
CA ASN A 85 8.06 -0.38 9.26
C ASN A 85 8.67 -0.86 10.58
N THR A 86 7.88 -1.50 11.43
CA THR A 86 8.36 -2.03 12.72
C THR A 86 9.29 -3.22 12.56
N GLU A 87 9.08 -4.02 11.51
CA GLU A 87 9.85 -5.21 11.18
C GLU A 87 10.50 -5.09 9.80
N ALA A 88 11.47 -5.98 9.52
CA ALA A 88 12.01 -6.12 8.17
C ALA A 88 10.99 -6.80 7.23
N THR A 89 11.05 -6.47 5.96
CA THR A 89 10.13 -6.93 4.92
C THR A 89 10.91 -7.54 3.75
N LEU A 90 10.17 -8.07 2.77
CA LEU A 90 10.77 -8.57 1.52
C LEU A 90 11.47 -7.47 0.70
N HIS A 91 11.20 -6.19 0.98
CA HIS A 91 11.83 -5.08 0.29
C HIS A 91 13.06 -4.54 1.00
N SER A 92 13.25 -4.79 2.30
CA SER A 92 14.25 -4.09 3.13
C SER A 92 15.66 -4.10 2.54
N ALA A 93 16.08 -5.20 1.93
CA ALA A 93 17.42 -5.31 1.33
C ALA A 93 17.63 -4.42 0.10
N ALA A 94 16.56 -3.95 -0.54
CA ALA A 94 16.58 -3.10 -1.73
C ALA A 94 16.30 -1.62 -1.42
N MET A 95 16.07 -1.25 -0.15
CA MET A 95 15.78 0.13 0.26
C MET A 95 17.09 0.87 0.57
N ASP A 96 17.15 2.16 0.25
CA ASP A 96 18.28 3.02 0.63
C ASP A 96 18.30 3.26 2.15
N PHE A 97 17.12 3.39 2.76
CA PHE A 97 16.97 3.60 4.20
C PHE A 97 15.85 2.72 4.76
N CYS A 98 16.09 2.19 5.96
CA CYS A 98 15.14 1.37 6.72
C CYS A 98 14.95 1.95 8.12
N VAL A 99 13.77 2.50 8.41
CA VAL A 99 13.41 3.02 9.73
C VAL A 99 12.57 1.99 10.48
N ARG A 100 13.11 1.46 11.58
CA ARG A 100 12.48 0.42 12.40
C ARG A 100 11.67 1.02 13.55
N CYS A 101 10.47 1.51 13.23
CA CYS A 101 9.61 2.22 14.17
C CYS A 101 8.16 2.27 13.64
N PRO A 102 7.13 2.37 14.51
CA PRO A 102 5.76 2.60 14.05
C PRO A 102 5.65 3.87 13.20
N SER A 103 4.97 3.78 12.05
CA SER A 103 4.76 4.92 11.14
C SER A 103 4.03 6.08 11.82
N ALA A 104 3.13 5.78 12.76
CA ALA A 104 2.43 6.77 13.58
C ALA A 104 3.37 7.64 14.44
N VAL A 105 4.58 7.16 14.75
CA VAL A 105 5.62 7.93 15.46
C VAL A 105 6.57 8.58 14.45
N THR A 106 7.02 7.84 13.44
CA THR A 106 8.04 8.30 12.51
C THR A 106 7.56 9.41 11.56
N LEU A 107 6.37 9.26 10.95
CA LEU A 107 5.91 10.20 9.93
C LEU A 107 5.67 11.62 10.47
N PRO A 108 5.07 11.82 11.67
CA PRO A 108 4.97 13.16 12.26
C PRO A 108 6.34 13.82 12.48
N LEU A 109 7.34 13.07 12.94
CA LEU A 109 8.69 13.59 13.15
C LEU A 109 9.37 14.00 11.84
N ILE A 110 9.24 13.18 10.78
CA ILE A 110 9.72 13.53 9.44
C ILE A 110 9.05 14.82 8.96
N LEU A 111 7.73 14.92 9.11
CA LEU A 111 6.98 16.09 8.68
C LEU A 111 7.39 17.35 9.46
N GLN A 112 7.55 17.24 10.78
CA GLN A 112 8.03 18.35 11.60
C GLN A 112 9.41 18.81 11.13
N ARG A 113 10.35 17.88 10.96
CA ARG A 113 11.71 18.22 10.55
C ARG A 113 11.76 18.81 9.14
N ALA A 114 10.95 18.29 8.22
CA ALA A 114 10.84 18.83 6.86
C ALA A 114 10.30 20.27 6.86
N LYS A 115 9.40 20.63 7.78
CA LYS A 115 8.92 22.01 7.94
C LYS A 115 10.04 22.92 8.44
N GLU A 116 10.79 22.50 9.44
CA GLU A 116 11.91 23.26 10.01
C GLU A 116 13.01 23.53 8.97
N LEU A 117 13.36 22.53 8.15
CA LEU A 117 14.36 22.70 7.09
C LEU A 117 13.88 23.68 6.01
N LYS A 118 12.59 23.62 5.63
CA LYS A 118 12.01 24.58 4.67
C LYS A 118 11.97 26.01 5.18
N THR A 119 11.95 26.23 6.50
CA THR A 119 11.99 27.59 7.09
C THR A 119 13.39 28.17 7.19
N VAL A 120 14.45 27.37 7.04
CA VAL A 120 15.85 27.83 7.08
C VAL A 120 16.36 28.26 5.69
N ASP A 121 15.77 27.70 4.63
CA ASP A 121 16.10 28.02 3.23
C ASP A 121 15.17 29.11 2.62
N GLY A 122 14.47 29.88 3.47
CA GLY A 122 13.56 30.97 3.08
C GLY A 122 14.10 32.35 3.37
#